data_AF-A0AB39S777-F1
#
_entry.id   AF-A0AB39S777-F1
#
_cell.length_a   1.000
_cell.length_b   1.000
_cell.length_c   1.000
_cell.angle_alpha   90.00
_cell.angle_beta   90.00
_cell.angle_gamma   90.00
#
_symmetry.space_group_name_H-M   'P 1'
#
loop_
_entity.id
_entity.type
_entity.pdbx_description
1 polymer ?
#
loop_
_entity_poly.entity_id
_entity_poly.type
_entity_poly.pdbx_seq_one_letter_code
_entity_poly.pdbx_strand_id
1 'polypeptide(L)'
;MTKFLLAVHVIAAIVAVGPVAVAASMFPPAARKALAAPDDADALAATRLLYRICRVYAAVGVVVPVFGFATASNMGVLGDTWLIASIALTALAAVVLAALVLPRQSAILEGAGDRAATVQLAMFTGIFNLLWAAVTILMIVRPGSTTGA
;
A
#
# COMPACT_ATOMS: atom_id res chain seq x y z
N MET A 1 -4.17 -4.45 27.50
CA MET A 1 -3.92 -5.17 26.24
C MET A 1 -4.25 -4.32 25.00
N THR A 2 -5.43 -3.68 24.95
CA THR A 2 -5.89 -2.88 23.80
C THR A 2 -4.90 -1.83 23.31
N LYS A 3 -4.35 -1.01 24.22
CA LYS A 3 -3.40 0.06 23.87
C LYS A 3 -2.12 -0.49 23.23
N PHE A 4 -1.67 -1.67 23.66
CA PHE A 4 -0.50 -2.34 23.10
C PHE A 4 -0.79 -2.85 21.69
N LEU A 5 -1.90 -3.57 21.48
CA LEU A 5 -2.30 -4.07 20.16
C LEU A 5 -2.51 -2.92 19.17
N LEU A 6 -3.15 -1.84 19.62
CA LEU A 6 -3.35 -0.63 18.82
C LEU A 6 -2.02 0.02 18.43
N ALA A 7 -1.08 0.17 19.38
CA ALA A 7 0.25 0.71 19.08
C ALA A 7 1.00 -0.15 18.06
N VAL A 8 0.97 -1.47 18.22
CA VAL A 8 1.58 -2.41 17.27
C VAL A 8 0.92 -2.32 15.89
N HIS A 9 -0.41 -2.25 15.82
CA HIS A 9 -1.14 -2.08 14.57
C HIS A 9 -0.74 -0.80 13.84
N VAL A 10 -0.67 0.33 14.54
CA VAL A 10 -0.29 1.63 13.96
C VAL A 10 1.16 1.62 13.49
N ILE A 11 2.09 1.08 14.29
CA ILE A 11 3.50 0.95 13.89
C ILE A 11 3.61 0.05 12.65
N ALA A 12 2.92 -1.09 12.64
CA ALA A 12 2.88 -1.98 11.49
C ALA A 12 2.33 -1.27 10.25
N ALA A 13 1.27 -0.48 10.39
CA ALA A 13 0.70 0.30 9.29
C ALA A 13 1.72 1.30 8.71
N ILE A 14 2.41 2.05 9.56
CA ILE A 14 3.41 3.05 9.13
C ILE A 14 4.61 2.37 8.46
N VAL A 15 5.20 1.37 9.12
CA VAL A 15 6.43 0.72 8.67
C VAL A 15 6.17 -0.17 7.46
N ALA A 16 5.00 -0.82 7.38
CA ALA A 16 4.69 -1.69 6.25
C ALA A 16 4.24 -0.90 5.00
N VAL A 17 3.33 0.07 5.17
CA VAL A 17 2.68 0.71 4.01
C VAL A 17 3.45 1.93 3.52
N GLY A 18 4.13 2.66 4.40
CA GLY A 18 4.93 3.84 4.04
C GLY A 18 5.94 3.57 2.92
N PRO A 19 6.80 2.54 3.04
CA PRO A 19 7.76 2.17 2.00
C PRO A 19 7.10 1.78 0.67
N VAL A 20 5.94 1.09 0.70
CA VAL A 20 5.19 0.73 -0.52
C VAL A 20 4.69 1.99 -1.22
N ALA A 21 4.08 2.92 -0.48
CA ALA A 21 3.51 4.15 -1.04
C ALA A 21 4.60 4.99 -1.73
N VAL A 22 5.76 5.15 -1.09
CA VAL A 22 6.89 5.90 -1.66
C VAL A 22 7.46 5.16 -2.87
N ALA A 23 7.82 3.87 -2.73
CA ALA A 23 8.48 3.11 -3.79
C ALA A 23 7.59 2.96 -5.04
N ALA A 24 6.30 2.67 -4.84
CA ALA A 24 5.35 2.55 -5.94
C ALA A 24 5.15 3.88 -6.69
N SER A 25 5.24 5.02 -5.99
CA SER A 25 5.07 6.35 -6.59
C SER A 25 6.30 6.81 -7.35
N MET A 26 7.49 6.40 -6.90
CA MET A 26 8.76 6.66 -7.58
C MET A 26 9.00 5.72 -8.76
N PHE A 27 8.33 4.57 -8.83
CA PHE A 27 8.55 3.58 -9.87
C PHE A 27 8.25 4.10 -11.29
N PRO A 28 7.07 4.70 -11.60
CA PRO A 28 6.78 5.16 -12.96
C PRO A 28 7.82 6.13 -13.55
N PRO A 29 8.28 7.20 -12.87
CA PRO A 29 9.34 8.05 -13.40
C PRO A 29 10.69 7.34 -13.52
N ALA A 30 11.05 6.45 -12.58
CA ALA A 30 12.29 5.65 -12.69
C ALA A 30 12.24 4.71 -13.90
N ALA A 31 11.12 4.01 -14.09
CA ALA A 31 10.88 3.15 -15.24
C ALA A 31 10.97 3.91 -16.56
N ARG A 32 10.40 5.13 -16.66
CA ARG A 32 10.53 5.95 -17.87
C ARG A 32 11.99 6.30 -18.20
N LYS A 33 12.82 6.58 -17.18
CA LYS A 33 14.25 6.83 -17.38
C LYS A 33 14.96 5.58 -17.90
N ALA A 34 14.71 4.43 -17.28
CA ALA A 34 15.30 3.16 -17.69
C ALA A 34 14.86 2.74 -19.11
N LEU A 35 13.61 3.02 -19.51
CA LEU A 35 13.11 2.76 -20.86
C LEU A 35 13.72 3.71 -21.91
N ALA A 36 14.05 4.95 -21.53
CA ALA A 36 14.64 5.94 -22.43
C ALA A 36 16.16 5.73 -22.64
N ALA A 37 16.84 5.11 -21.68
CA ALA A 37 18.25 4.76 -21.75
C ALA A 37 18.46 3.29 -21.34
N PRO A 38 18.20 2.32 -22.24
CA PRO A 38 18.27 0.89 -21.91
C PRO A 38 19.66 0.41 -21.46
N ASP A 39 20.72 1.08 -21.91
CA ASP A 39 22.10 0.76 -21.54
C ASP A 39 22.54 1.37 -20.19
N ASP A 40 21.69 2.17 -19.55
CA ASP A 40 21.93 2.73 -18.22
C ASP A 40 21.63 1.69 -17.12
N ALA A 41 22.68 0.99 -16.70
CA ALA A 41 22.62 -0.04 -15.66
C ALA A 41 22.13 0.51 -14.31
N ASP A 42 22.42 1.77 -13.98
CA ASP A 42 22.02 2.38 -12.70
C ASP A 42 20.53 2.70 -12.69
N ALA A 43 19.97 3.19 -13.81
CA ALA A 43 18.54 3.41 -13.96
C ALA A 43 17.73 2.10 -13.83
N LEU A 44 18.23 1.01 -14.43
CA LEU A 44 17.64 -0.33 -14.30
C LEU A 44 17.75 -0.85 -12.87
N ALA A 45 18.91 -0.70 -12.21
CA ALA A 45 19.13 -1.13 -10.84
C ALA A 45 18.19 -0.40 -9.85
N ALA A 46 18.06 0.92 -9.98
CA ALA A 46 17.14 1.72 -9.18
C ALA A 46 15.68 1.27 -9.36
N THR A 47 15.24 1.02 -10.59
CA THR A 47 13.87 0.56 -10.89
C THR A 47 13.60 -0.82 -10.28
N ARG A 48 14.56 -1.75 -10.36
CA ARG A 48 14.47 -3.08 -9.72
C ARG A 48 14.40 -3.00 -8.19
N LEU A 49 15.15 -2.09 -7.58
CA LEU A 49 15.11 -1.87 -6.14
C LEU A 49 13.72 -1.40 -5.69
N LEU A 50 13.11 -0.46 -6.41
CA LEU A 50 11.76 0.02 -6.11
C LEU A 50 10.72 -1.12 -6.16
N TYR A 51 10.76 -1.94 -7.22
CA TYR A 51 9.89 -3.13 -7.31
C TYR A 51 10.13 -4.11 -6.16
N ARG A 52 11.40 -4.36 -5.79
CA ARG A 52 11.73 -5.23 -4.65
C ARG A 52 11.14 -4.71 -3.35
N ILE A 53 11.23 -3.41 -3.09
CA ILE A 53 10.61 -2.78 -1.90
C ILE A 53 9.11 -3.00 -1.94
N CYS A 54 8.43 -2.68 -3.05
CA CYS A 54 6.98 -2.90 -3.19
C CYS A 54 6.60 -4.35 -2.90
N ARG A 55 7.32 -5.33 -3.46
CA ARG A 55 7.01 -6.75 -3.32
C ARG A 55 7.22 -7.26 -1.90
N VAL A 56 8.34 -6.90 -1.26
CA VAL A 56 8.63 -7.32 0.13
C VAL A 56 7.62 -6.70 1.08
N TYR A 57 7.40 -5.39 0.97
CA TYR A 57 6.52 -4.69 1.90
C TYR A 57 5.03 -4.94 1.63
N ALA A 58 4.63 -5.35 0.42
CA ALA A 58 3.29 -5.89 0.18
C ALA A 58 3.03 -7.15 1.02
N ALA A 59 4.01 -8.05 1.14
CA ALA A 59 3.90 -9.23 2.00
C ALA A 59 3.90 -8.85 3.50
N VAL A 60 4.81 -7.95 3.91
CA VAL A 60 4.84 -7.43 5.29
C VAL A 60 3.54 -6.72 5.66
N GLY A 61 2.88 -6.08 4.68
CA GLY A 61 1.59 -5.39 4.84
C GLY A 61 0.48 -6.26 5.41
N VAL A 62 0.55 -7.59 5.28
CA VAL A 62 -0.41 -8.54 5.88
C VAL A 62 -0.45 -8.44 7.41
N VAL A 63 0.63 -7.97 8.04
CA VAL A 63 0.68 -7.72 9.49
C VAL A 63 -0.37 -6.69 9.92
N VAL A 64 -0.68 -5.71 9.06
CA VAL A 64 -1.64 -4.63 9.35
C VAL A 64 -3.05 -5.18 9.64
N PRO A 65 -3.71 -5.92 8.72
CA PRO A 65 -5.03 -6.48 9.01
C PRO A 65 -5.00 -7.50 10.15
N VAL A 66 -3.93 -8.29 10.31
CA VAL A 66 -3.81 -9.24 11.44
C VAL A 66 -3.92 -8.53 12.79
N PHE A 67 -3.11 -7.49 13.02
CA PHE A 67 -3.20 -6.71 14.26
C PHE A 67 -4.44 -5.81 14.31
N GLY A 68 -4.98 -5.40 13.15
CA GLY A 68 -6.22 -4.64 13.06
C GLY A 68 -7.42 -5.44 13.58
N PHE A 69 -7.59 -6.68 13.11
CA PHE A 69 -8.63 -7.58 13.59
C PHE A 69 -8.45 -7.95 15.07
N ALA A 70 -7.21 -8.22 15.51
CA ALA A 70 -6.93 -8.48 16.92
C ALA A 70 -7.31 -7.29 17.81
N THR A 71 -6.98 -6.07 17.38
CA THR A 71 -7.33 -4.83 18.09
C THR A 71 -8.84 -4.63 18.13
N ALA A 72 -9.51 -4.75 16.98
CA ALA A 72 -10.95 -4.57 16.87
C ALA A 72 -11.76 -5.58 17.68
N SER A 73 -11.35 -6.86 17.67
CA SER A 73 -11.98 -7.90 18.48
C SER A 73 -11.85 -7.61 19.97
N ASN A 74 -10.67 -7.14 20.41
CA ASN A 74 -10.43 -6.81 21.82
C ASN A 74 -11.12 -5.50 22.25
N MET A 75 -11.49 -4.64 21.30
CA MET A 75 -12.27 -3.42 21.53
C MET A 75 -13.78 -3.63 21.43
N GLY A 76 -14.24 -4.78 20.91
CA GLY A 76 -15.67 -5.05 20.71
C GLY A 76 -16.33 -4.24 19.59
N VAL A 77 -15.54 -3.70 18.64
CA VAL A 77 -16.00 -2.76 17.60
C VAL A 77 -16.11 -3.38 16.21
N LEU A 78 -16.06 -4.72 16.09
CA LEU A 78 -16.10 -5.42 14.79
C LEU A 78 -17.37 -5.12 13.96
N GLY A 79 -18.47 -4.74 14.63
CA GLY A 79 -19.72 -4.37 13.98
C GLY A 79 -19.84 -2.89 13.58
N ASP A 80 -18.86 -2.06 13.93
CA ASP A 80 -18.96 -0.62 13.68
C ASP A 80 -18.82 -0.29 12.19
N THR A 81 -19.71 0.54 11.67
CA THR A 81 -19.74 0.94 10.25
C THR A 81 -18.41 1.52 9.76
N TRP A 82 -17.74 2.34 10.58
CA TRP A 82 -16.45 2.95 10.23
C TRP A 82 -15.35 1.89 10.06
N LEU A 83 -15.37 0.83 10.88
CA LEU A 83 -14.39 -0.25 10.81
C LEU A 83 -14.69 -1.17 9.62
N ILE A 84 -15.96 -1.52 9.39
CA ILE A 84 -16.38 -2.31 8.22
C ILE A 84 -15.96 -1.60 6.93
N ALA A 85 -16.20 -0.28 6.83
CA ALA A 85 -15.74 0.52 5.70
C ALA A 85 -14.21 0.49 5.56
N SER A 86 -13.48 0.60 6.67
CA SER A 86 -12.01 0.53 6.67
C SER A 86 -11.47 -0.83 6.22
N ILE A 87 -12.10 -1.94 6.64
CA ILE A 87 -11.77 -3.29 6.18
C ILE A 87 -11.99 -3.42 4.67
N ALA A 88 -13.14 -2.95 4.16
CA ALA A 88 -13.45 -2.99 2.73
C ALA A 88 -12.44 -2.17 1.90
N LEU A 89 -12.12 -0.96 2.34
CA LEU A 89 -11.12 -0.10 1.68
C LEU A 89 -9.71 -0.70 1.74
N THR A 90 -9.34 -1.33 2.85
CA THR A 90 -8.04 -2.03 3.00
C THR A 90 -7.96 -3.23 2.06
N ALA A 91 -9.02 -4.02 1.94
CA ALA A 91 -9.09 -5.14 0.99
C ALA A 91 -8.98 -4.63 -0.45
N LEU A 92 -9.67 -3.53 -0.79
CA LEU A 92 -9.57 -2.92 -2.11
C LEU A 92 -8.15 -2.39 -2.39
N ALA A 93 -7.50 -1.75 -1.42
CA ALA A 93 -6.12 -1.31 -1.55
C ALA A 93 -5.17 -2.50 -1.78
N ALA A 94 -5.36 -3.60 -1.04
CA ALA A 94 -4.58 -4.82 -1.23
C ALA A 94 -4.76 -5.41 -2.63
N VAL A 95 -5.98 -5.43 -3.16
CA VAL A 95 -6.27 -5.87 -4.54
C VAL A 95 -5.59 -4.96 -5.55
N VAL A 96 -5.71 -3.63 -5.41
CA VAL A 96 -5.03 -2.68 -6.30
C VAL A 96 -3.52 -2.91 -6.29
N LEU A 97 -2.91 -3.06 -5.12
CA LEU A 97 -1.48 -3.32 -5.01
C LEU A 97 -1.09 -4.66 -5.67
N ALA A 98 -1.73 -5.75 -5.26
CA ALA A 98 -1.34 -7.11 -5.65
C ALA A 98 -1.70 -7.46 -7.09
N ALA A 99 -2.87 -7.03 -7.57
CA ALA A 99 -3.37 -7.38 -8.90
C ALA A 99 -3.11 -6.30 -9.94
N LEU A 100 -2.98 -5.02 -9.55
CA LEU A 100 -2.85 -3.93 -10.52
C LEU A 100 -1.46 -3.30 -10.56
N VAL A 101 -0.83 -3.06 -9.40
CA VAL A 101 0.48 -2.39 -9.33
C VAL A 101 1.64 -3.37 -9.54
N LEU A 102 1.75 -4.42 -8.71
CA LEU A 102 2.89 -5.35 -8.76
C LEU A 102 3.05 -6.08 -10.11
N PRO A 103 1.99 -6.58 -10.76
CA PRO A 103 2.15 -7.26 -12.05
C PRO A 103 2.62 -6.31 -13.16
N ARG A 104 2.13 -5.06 -13.15
CA ARG A 104 2.56 -4.04 -14.12
C ARG A 104 4.00 -3.61 -13.91
N GLN A 105 4.45 -3.51 -12.65
CA GLN A 105 5.87 -3.27 -12.35
C GLN A 105 6.75 -4.41 -12.88
N SER A 106 6.33 -5.67 -12.70
CA SER A 106 7.03 -6.85 -13.24
C SER A 106 7.11 -6.81 -14.76
N ALA A 107 5.97 -6.61 -15.44
CA ALA A 107 5.91 -6.56 -16.90
C ALA A 107 6.82 -5.49 -17.49
N ILE A 108 6.89 -4.30 -16.87
CA ILE A 108 7.81 -3.24 -17.29
C ILE A 108 9.27 -3.68 -17.15
N LEU A 109 9.63 -4.34 -16.04
CA LEU A 109 10.99 -4.84 -15.82
C LEU A 109 11.36 -5.99 -16.76
N GLU A 110 10.37 -6.73 -17.25
CA GLU A 110 10.51 -7.82 -18.23
C GLU A 110 10.55 -7.30 -19.69
N GLY A 111 10.51 -5.98 -19.89
CA GLY A 111 10.64 -5.35 -21.20
C GLY A 111 9.31 -5.06 -21.91
N ALA A 112 8.17 -5.36 -21.30
CA ALA A 112 6.83 -5.03 -21.84
C ALA A 112 6.38 -3.61 -21.47
N GLY A 113 7.31 -2.71 -21.17
CA GLY A 113 7.03 -1.35 -20.71
C GLY A 113 7.03 -0.33 -21.83
N ASP A 114 5.98 0.50 -21.89
CA ASP A 114 5.91 1.69 -22.72
C ASP A 114 5.42 2.91 -21.92
N ARG A 115 5.29 4.06 -22.60
CA ARG A 115 4.81 5.28 -21.95
C ARG A 115 3.40 5.10 -21.36
N ALA A 116 2.49 4.44 -22.08
CA ALA A 116 1.11 4.25 -21.63
C ALA A 116 1.04 3.37 -20.37
N ALA A 117 1.82 2.28 -20.33
CA ALA A 117 1.94 1.39 -19.17
C ALA A 117 2.44 2.14 -17.94
N THR A 118 3.44 3.02 -18.08
CA THR A 118 3.93 3.82 -16.94
C THR A 118 2.90 4.82 -16.42
N VAL A 119 2.07 5.41 -17.29
CA VAL A 119 0.98 6.32 -16.90
C VAL A 119 -0.13 5.55 -16.18
N GLN A 120 -0.54 4.41 -16.73
CA GLN A 120 -1.54 3.55 -16.11
C GLN A 120 -1.09 3.06 -14.72
N LEU A 121 0.18 2.67 -14.59
CA LEU A 121 0.78 2.30 -13.31
C LEU A 121 0.75 3.47 -12.32
N ALA A 122 1.08 4.69 -12.76
CA ALA A 122 1.03 5.88 -11.90
C ALA A 122 -0.40 6.13 -11.39
N MET A 123 -1.43 5.96 -12.23
CA MET A 123 -2.83 6.05 -11.81
C MET A 123 -3.18 5.02 -10.74
N PHE A 124 -2.86 3.74 -10.95
CA PHE A 124 -3.16 2.70 -9.97
C PHE A 124 -2.42 2.90 -8.65
N THR A 125 -1.17 3.35 -8.69
CA THR A 125 -0.45 3.75 -7.48
C THR A 125 -1.14 4.92 -6.78
N GLY A 126 -1.61 5.92 -7.52
CA GLY A 126 -2.40 7.03 -6.97
C GLY A 126 -3.66 6.54 -6.27
N ILE A 127 -4.42 5.65 -6.91
CA ILE A 127 -5.63 5.03 -6.32
C ILE A 127 -5.27 4.26 -5.04
N PHE A 128 -4.22 3.45 -5.06
CA PHE A 128 -3.74 2.73 -3.87
C PHE A 128 -3.43 3.70 -2.71
N ASN A 129 -2.69 4.78 -2.98
CA ASN A 129 -2.35 5.77 -1.95
C ASN A 129 -3.58 6.52 -1.41
N LEU A 130 -4.56 6.83 -2.28
CA LEU A 130 -5.81 7.48 -1.86
C LEU A 130 -6.67 6.56 -0.99
N LEU A 131 -6.78 5.28 -1.35
CA LEU A 131 -7.47 4.27 -0.53
C LEU A 131 -6.81 4.17 0.85
N TRP A 132 -5.48 4.11 0.88
CA TRP A 132 -4.74 4.06 2.14
C TRP A 132 -4.92 5.31 3.00
N ALA A 133 -4.90 6.49 2.38
CA ALA A 133 -5.16 7.76 3.08
C ALA A 133 -6.58 7.78 3.67
N ALA A 134 -7.59 7.32 2.92
CA ALA A 134 -8.96 7.21 3.40
C ALA A 134 -9.08 6.25 4.59
N VAL A 135 -8.45 5.07 4.53
CA VAL A 135 -8.38 4.12 5.66
C VAL A 135 -7.76 4.78 6.88
N THR A 136 -6.64 5.48 6.70
CA THR A 136 -5.94 6.18 7.79
C THR A 136 -6.84 7.24 8.44
N ILE A 137 -7.55 8.04 7.64
CA ILE A 137 -8.49 9.05 8.14
C ILE A 137 -9.63 8.38 8.93
N LEU A 138 -10.23 7.31 8.41
CA LEU A 138 -11.29 6.58 9.12
C LEU A 138 -10.80 6.01 10.46
N MET A 139 -9.59 5.45 10.49
CA MET A 139 -8.97 4.90 11.70
C MET A 139 -8.63 5.97 12.76
N ILE A 140 -8.40 7.21 12.34
CA ILE A 140 -8.17 8.35 13.26
C ILE A 140 -9.51 8.92 13.75
N VAL A 141 -10.38 9.30 12.83
CA VAL A 141 -11.64 10.02 13.12
C VAL A 141 -12.66 9.12 13.82
N ARG A 142 -12.72 7.83 13.45
CA ARG A 142 -13.63 6.81 14.03
C ARG A 142 -15.06 7.35 14.20
N PRO A 143 -15.72 7.76 13.09
CA PRO A 143 -17.02 8.42 13.14
C PRO A 143 -18.05 7.53 13.84
N GLY A 144 -18.73 8.09 14.85
CA GLY A 144 -19.74 7.37 15.64
C GLY A 144 -19.17 6.43 16.70
N SER A 145 -17.85 6.42 16.95
CA SER A 145 -17.27 5.57 17.98
C SER A 145 -17.64 6.04 19.39
N THR A 146 -18.04 5.09 20.24
CA THR A 146 -18.32 5.30 21.67
C THR A 146 -17.09 5.05 22.54
N THR A 147 -15.97 4.63 21.93
CA THR A 147 -14.74 4.20 22.64
C THR A 147 -13.92 5.34 23.25
N GLY A 148 -14.41 6.58 23.22
CA GLY A 148 -13.73 7.76 23.76
C GLY A 148 -12.47 8.16 22.96
N ALA A 149 -12.33 9.46 22.74
CA ALA A 149 -11.01 10.07 22.56
C ALA A 149 -10.44 10.36 23.95
#